data_AF-A0AAJ7JA19-F1
#
_entry.id   AF-A0AAJ7JA19-F1
#
_cell.length_a   1.000
_cell.length_b   1.000
_cell.length_c   1.000
_cell.angle_alpha   90.00
_cell.angle_beta   90.00
_cell.angle_gamma   90.00
#
_symmetry.space_group_name_H-M   'P 1'
#
loop_
_entity.id
_entity.type
_entity.pdbx_description
1 polymer ?
#
loop_
_entity_poly.entity_id
_entity_poly.type
_entity_poly.pdbx_seq_one_letter_code
_entity_poly.pdbx_strand_id
1 'polypeptide(L)'
;HIPQYISATPWYFGAQGPTLKHQRPQPEKQKQFSDIDEWYRRGVDSSKVTTKYRKGACDNCGAMTHKKKECMERPRKISAKYTNANIAPDEFTQPDLSMDYDGKRDRWAGYDPSQHRAIVEEYQKIEEAKRQMRAEKLN
;
A
#
# COMPACT_ATOMS: atom_id res chain seq x y z
N HIS A 1 32.11 14.53 -29.95
CA HIS A 1 32.71 13.18 -29.91
C HIS A 1 32.68 12.65 -28.47
N ILE A 2 32.31 11.39 -28.26
CA ILE A 2 32.39 10.74 -26.94
C ILE A 2 33.86 10.42 -26.64
N PRO A 3 34.39 10.76 -25.45
CA PRO A 3 35.77 10.41 -25.08
C PRO A 3 36.06 8.90 -25.15
N GLN A 4 37.27 8.55 -25.56
CA GLN A 4 37.68 7.15 -25.80
C GLN A 4 37.51 6.25 -24.57
N TYR A 5 37.74 6.75 -23.36
CA TYR A 5 37.60 5.96 -22.13
C TYR A 5 36.14 5.59 -21.78
N ILE A 6 35.15 6.30 -22.35
CA ILE A 6 33.72 5.98 -22.17
C ILE A 6 33.26 4.99 -23.24
N SER A 7 33.72 5.18 -24.49
CA SER A 7 33.32 4.36 -25.63
C SER A 7 34.07 3.03 -25.74
N ALA A 8 35.30 2.96 -25.25
CA ALA A 8 36.07 1.72 -25.22
C ALA A 8 35.38 0.69 -24.32
N THR A 9 35.02 -0.45 -24.90
CA THR A 9 34.40 -1.54 -24.18
C THR A 9 35.48 -2.31 -23.38
N PRO A 10 35.34 -2.43 -22.05
CA PRO A 10 36.31 -3.15 -21.23
C PRO A 10 36.35 -4.65 -21.56
N TRP A 11 37.52 -5.27 -21.31
CA TRP A 11 37.78 -6.68 -21.63
C TRP A 11 36.77 -7.67 -21.03
N TYR A 12 36.25 -7.38 -19.83
CA TYR A 12 35.31 -8.26 -19.11
C TYR A 12 33.87 -8.22 -19.66
N PHE A 13 33.54 -7.27 -20.54
CA PHE A 13 32.19 -7.16 -21.10
C PHE A 13 31.97 -8.12 -22.28
N GLY A 14 33.04 -8.68 -22.87
CA GLY A 14 32.94 -9.76 -23.85
C GLY A 14 32.36 -9.38 -25.23
N ALA A 15 32.16 -8.09 -25.52
CA ALA A 15 31.68 -7.66 -26.84
C ALA A 15 32.84 -7.45 -27.82
N GLN A 16 32.69 -7.95 -29.05
CA GLN A 16 33.60 -7.68 -30.15
C GLN A 16 33.09 -6.51 -30.98
N GLY A 17 33.85 -5.41 -31.03
CA GLY A 17 33.54 -4.21 -31.83
C GLY A 17 33.07 -3.00 -31.01
N PRO A 18 32.99 -1.81 -31.65
CA PRO A 18 32.63 -0.56 -30.97
C PRO A 18 31.17 -0.59 -30.52
N THR A 19 30.94 -0.67 -29.21
CA THR A 19 29.59 -0.67 -28.63
C THR A 19 29.51 0.16 -27.34
N LEU A 20 28.33 0.70 -27.07
CA LEU A 20 28.02 1.43 -25.84
C LEU A 20 27.12 0.62 -24.89
N LYS A 21 26.93 -0.69 -25.15
CA LYS A 21 26.06 -1.56 -24.34
C LYS A 21 26.53 -1.67 -22.88
N HIS A 22 27.82 -1.58 -22.59
CA HIS A 22 28.37 -1.64 -21.24
C HIS A 22 28.02 -0.44 -20.37
N GLN A 23 27.60 0.67 -20.99
CA GLN A 23 27.13 1.87 -20.30
C GLN A 23 25.61 1.86 -20.07
N ARG A 24 24.87 0.87 -20.59
CA ARG A 24 23.44 0.71 -20.27
C ARG A 24 23.27 0.33 -18.80
N PRO A 25 22.13 0.67 -18.17
CA PRO A 25 21.85 0.28 -16.80
C PRO A 25 22.02 -1.22 -16.60
N GLN A 26 22.92 -1.61 -15.70
CA GLN A 26 23.26 -3.01 -15.46
C GLN A 26 22.14 -3.71 -14.69
N PRO A 27 21.73 -4.92 -15.09
CA PRO A 27 20.62 -5.63 -14.45
C PRO A 27 20.88 -5.89 -12.96
N GLU A 28 22.13 -6.18 -12.59
CA GLU A 28 22.54 -6.43 -11.18
C GLU A 28 22.36 -5.21 -10.26
N LYS A 29 22.40 -4.00 -10.83
CA LYS A 29 22.22 -2.74 -10.10
C LYS A 29 20.79 -2.23 -10.15
N GLN A 30 19.96 -2.79 -11.03
CA GLN A 30 18.56 -2.42 -11.15
C GLN A 30 17.80 -3.07 -10.00
N LYS A 31 17.22 -2.23 -9.15
CA LYS A 31 16.29 -2.67 -8.12
C LYS A 31 14.94 -2.88 -8.77
N GLN A 32 14.30 -4.00 -8.44
CA GLN A 32 12.90 -4.23 -8.77
C GLN A 32 12.06 -3.52 -7.71
N PHE A 33 11.15 -2.67 -8.18
CA PHE A 33 10.21 -1.96 -7.33
C PHE A 33 8.81 -2.49 -7.56
N SER A 34 7.98 -2.45 -6.52
CA SER A 34 6.55 -2.72 -6.59
C SER A 34 5.86 -1.67 -7.46
N ASP A 35 4.78 -2.08 -8.12
CA ASP A 35 3.98 -1.20 -8.97
C ASP A 35 3.26 -0.13 -8.14
N ILE A 36 2.88 0.97 -8.80
CA ILE A 36 2.19 2.11 -8.17
C ILE A 36 0.84 1.71 -7.53
N ASP A 37 0.16 0.72 -8.11
CA ASP A 37 -1.13 0.23 -7.63
C ASP A 37 -0.97 -0.79 -6.47
N GLU A 38 0.25 -1.28 -6.22
CA GLU A 38 0.51 -2.27 -5.17
C GLU A 38 0.76 -1.57 -3.83
N TRP A 39 -0.21 -1.72 -2.91
CA TRP A 39 -0.09 -1.17 -1.56
C TRP A 39 -0.51 -2.17 -0.48
N TYR A 40 -0.15 -1.88 0.77
CA TYR A 40 -0.53 -2.66 1.93
C TYR A 40 -2.05 -2.81 2.05
N ARG A 41 -2.51 -4.01 2.35
CA ARG A 41 -3.93 -4.33 2.53
C ARG A 41 -4.41 -3.80 3.86
N ARG A 42 -5.32 -2.82 3.83
CA ARG A 42 -5.91 -2.24 5.06
C ARG A 42 -7.17 -2.99 5.45
N GLY A 43 -7.47 -2.99 6.75
CA GLY A 43 -8.64 -3.66 7.32
C GLY A 43 -8.38 -5.09 7.78
N VAL A 44 -9.46 -5.81 8.02
CA VAL A 44 -9.48 -7.18 8.56
C VAL A 44 -10.14 -8.13 7.57
N ASP A 45 -9.74 -9.39 7.59
CA ASP A 45 -10.37 -10.43 6.79
C ASP A 45 -11.70 -10.86 7.43
N SER A 46 -12.80 -10.35 6.88
CA SER A 46 -14.16 -10.71 7.30
C SER A 46 -14.68 -11.99 6.66
N SER A 47 -13.93 -12.62 5.75
CA SER A 47 -14.38 -13.83 5.06
C SER A 47 -14.45 -15.04 5.99
N LYS A 48 -13.60 -15.07 7.03
CA LYS A 48 -13.50 -16.19 7.97
C LYS A 48 -13.83 -15.72 9.39
N VAL A 49 -15.04 -16.01 9.83
CA VAL A 49 -15.46 -15.74 11.21
C VAL A 49 -15.13 -16.94 12.09
N THR A 50 -14.21 -16.74 13.03
CA THR A 50 -13.84 -17.78 14.02
C THR A 50 -14.47 -17.47 15.37
N THR A 51 -15.16 -18.44 15.98
CA THR A 51 -15.83 -18.27 17.28
C THR A 51 -15.07 -18.87 18.45
N LYS A 52 -13.99 -19.62 18.20
CA LYS A 52 -13.19 -20.31 19.22
C LYS A 52 -11.74 -19.84 19.19
N TYR A 53 -11.12 -19.76 20.37
CA TYR A 53 -9.70 -19.45 20.47
C TYR A 53 -8.85 -20.55 19.81
N ARG A 54 -7.86 -20.12 19.02
CA ARG A 54 -6.89 -21.01 18.34
C ARG A 54 -5.55 -20.94 19.06
N LYS A 55 -4.88 -22.09 19.18
CA LYS A 55 -3.56 -22.17 19.82
C LYS A 55 -2.55 -21.34 19.01
N GLY A 56 -1.88 -20.40 19.68
CA GLY A 56 -0.93 -19.48 19.04
C GLY A 56 -1.55 -18.11 18.70
N ALA A 57 -2.85 -17.94 18.88
CA ALA A 57 -3.50 -16.65 18.73
C ALA A 57 -3.14 -15.70 19.87
N CYS A 58 -3.30 -14.40 19.62
CA CYS A 58 -3.24 -13.35 20.61
C CYS A 58 -4.16 -13.69 21.80
N ASP A 59 -3.57 -13.80 23.00
CA ASP A 59 -4.33 -14.15 24.22
C ASP A 59 -5.47 -13.16 24.51
N ASN A 60 -5.33 -11.89 24.09
CA ASN A 60 -6.29 -10.81 24.36
C ASN A 60 -7.53 -10.87 23.46
N CYS A 61 -7.35 -10.76 22.14
CA CYS A 61 -8.44 -10.66 21.16
C CYS A 61 -8.71 -11.96 20.39
N GLY A 62 -7.77 -12.90 20.33
CA GLY A 62 -7.92 -14.18 19.61
C GLY A 62 -7.56 -14.15 18.11
N ALA A 63 -7.03 -13.06 17.58
CA ALA A 63 -6.47 -13.00 16.22
C ALA A 63 -5.10 -13.69 16.15
N MET A 64 -4.73 -14.26 15.00
CA MET A 64 -3.48 -15.03 14.84
C MET A 64 -2.28 -14.22 14.36
N THR A 65 -2.48 -13.00 13.88
CA THR A 65 -1.42 -12.26 13.16
C THR A 65 -0.41 -11.57 14.08
N HIS A 66 -0.79 -11.30 15.34
CA HIS A 66 -0.01 -10.50 16.27
C HIS A 66 0.01 -11.10 17.68
N LYS A 67 0.93 -10.63 18.53
CA LYS A 67 1.04 -11.05 19.93
C LYS A 67 0.24 -10.12 20.84
N LYS A 68 -0.07 -10.58 22.07
CA LYS A 68 -0.78 -9.79 23.09
C LYS A 68 -0.23 -8.37 23.31
N LYS A 69 1.10 -8.19 23.24
CA LYS A 69 1.76 -6.90 23.47
C LYS A 69 1.51 -5.88 22.35
N GLU A 70 1.26 -6.35 21.13
CA GLU A 70 1.07 -5.55 19.91
C GLU A 70 -0.41 -5.49 19.51
N CYS A 71 -1.29 -5.92 20.42
CA CYS A 71 -2.71 -6.01 20.15
C CYS A 71 -3.33 -4.61 20.06
N MET A 72 -4.06 -4.37 18.96
CA MET A 72 -4.78 -3.11 18.74
C MET A 72 -6.09 -3.02 19.54
N GLU A 73 -6.57 -4.15 20.07
CA GLU A 73 -7.75 -4.19 20.92
C GLU A 73 -7.43 -3.77 22.36
N ARG A 74 -8.40 -3.12 23.01
CA ARG A 74 -8.27 -2.71 24.41
C ARG A 74 -7.86 -3.92 25.29
N PRO A 75 -6.85 -3.78 26.16
CA PRO A 75 -6.46 -4.86 27.06
C PRO A 75 -7.63 -5.32 27.94
N ARG A 76 -8.01 -6.59 27.83
CA ARG A 76 -9.12 -7.17 28.59
C ARG A 76 -8.64 -7.70 29.94
N LYS A 77 -9.47 -7.57 30.99
CA LYS A 77 -9.22 -8.17 32.31
C LYS A 77 -9.21 -9.70 32.24
N ILE A 78 -10.21 -10.27 31.56
CA ILE A 78 -10.29 -11.70 31.23
C ILE A 78 -10.15 -11.81 29.71
N SER A 79 -9.12 -12.53 29.27
CA SER A 79 -8.69 -12.53 27.89
C SER A 79 -9.43 -13.58 27.04
N ALA A 80 -9.47 -13.39 25.72
CA ALA A 80 -10.18 -14.29 24.79
C ALA A 80 -9.74 -15.75 24.92
N LYS A 81 -8.48 -16.01 25.31
CA LYS A 81 -7.97 -17.35 25.61
C LYS A 81 -8.82 -18.15 26.61
N TYR A 82 -9.36 -17.49 27.63
CA TYR A 82 -10.11 -18.16 28.70
C TYR A 82 -11.63 -18.11 28.48
N THR A 83 -12.13 -17.05 27.86
CA THR A 83 -13.58 -16.84 27.69
C THR A 83 -14.11 -17.31 26.34
N ASN A 84 -13.27 -17.48 25.32
CA ASN A 84 -13.68 -17.66 23.92
C ASN A 84 -14.68 -16.60 23.40
N ALA A 85 -14.81 -15.47 24.11
CA ALA A 85 -15.79 -14.45 23.80
C ALA A 85 -15.16 -13.32 22.97
N ASN A 86 -15.93 -12.81 22.00
CA ASN A 86 -15.53 -11.70 21.13
C ASN A 86 -14.15 -11.91 20.49
N ILE A 87 -14.02 -12.99 19.72
CA ILE A 87 -12.82 -13.29 18.93
C ILE A 87 -12.75 -12.29 17.77
N ALA A 88 -11.65 -11.56 17.68
CA ALA A 88 -11.41 -10.64 16.57
C ALA A 88 -11.13 -11.41 15.27
N PRO A 89 -11.55 -10.88 14.09
CA PRO A 89 -11.14 -11.41 12.80
C PRO A 89 -9.63 -11.28 12.62
N ASP A 90 -9.04 -12.14 11.79
CA ASP A 90 -7.61 -12.08 11.47
C ASP A 90 -7.33 -10.91 10.50
N GLU A 91 -6.20 -10.24 10.69
CA GLU A 91 -5.69 -9.22 9.78
C GLU A 91 -5.09 -9.85 8.50
N PHE A 92 -4.97 -9.05 7.45
CA PHE A 92 -4.30 -9.50 6.22
C PHE A 92 -2.79 -9.64 6.41
N THR A 93 -2.21 -10.72 5.88
CA THR A 93 -0.75 -10.84 5.75
C THR A 93 -0.25 -9.82 4.72
N GLN A 94 0.63 -8.93 5.17
CA GLN A 94 1.14 -7.86 4.33
C GLN A 94 2.25 -8.36 3.40
N PRO A 95 2.25 -7.95 2.11
CA PRO A 95 3.37 -8.22 1.21
C PRO A 95 4.62 -7.40 1.61
N ASP A 96 5.80 -7.88 1.22
CA ASP A 96 7.03 -7.08 1.33
C ASP A 96 7.16 -6.22 0.07
N LEU A 97 6.87 -4.92 0.22
CA LEU A 97 6.86 -3.96 -0.88
C LEU A 97 8.22 -3.27 -1.01
N SER A 98 8.86 -3.44 -2.17
CA SER A 98 10.09 -2.74 -2.51
C SER A 98 9.73 -1.43 -3.19
N MET A 99 9.84 -0.32 -2.47
CA MET A 99 9.51 1.00 -3.02
C MET A 99 10.74 1.91 -3.04
N ASP A 100 10.75 2.83 -4.00
CA ASP A 100 11.73 3.89 -4.12
C ASP A 100 11.49 4.99 -3.06
N TYR A 101 12.28 6.06 -3.10
CA TYR A 101 12.20 7.12 -2.10
C TYR A 101 10.85 7.86 -2.16
N ASP A 102 10.38 8.14 -3.37
CA ASP A 102 9.15 8.89 -3.64
C ASP A 102 7.92 8.02 -3.39
N GLY A 103 7.89 6.76 -3.84
CA GLY A 103 6.78 5.84 -3.58
C GLY A 103 6.55 5.57 -2.09
N LYS A 104 7.62 5.47 -1.28
CA LYS A 104 7.49 5.37 0.19
C LYS A 104 6.88 6.62 0.85
N ARG A 105 6.97 7.77 0.19
CA ARG A 105 6.54 9.08 0.70
C ARG A 105 5.33 9.63 -0.06
N ASP A 106 4.76 8.85 -0.97
CA ASP A 106 3.60 9.28 -1.72
C ASP A 106 2.43 9.44 -0.75
N ARG A 107 1.95 10.67 -0.64
CA ARG A 107 0.82 11.04 0.20
C ARG A 107 -0.46 10.33 -0.21
N TRP A 108 -0.56 9.93 -1.49
CA TRP A 108 -1.73 9.30 -2.06
C TRP A 108 -1.58 7.78 -2.21
N ALA A 109 -0.56 7.19 -1.56
CA ALA A 109 -0.37 5.74 -1.59
C ALA A 109 -1.59 4.97 -1.06
N GLY A 110 -2.12 4.06 -1.87
CA GLY A 110 -3.34 3.29 -1.58
C GLY A 110 -4.64 4.10 -1.69
N TYR A 111 -4.63 5.22 -2.43
CA TYR A 111 -5.85 5.97 -2.76
C TYR A 111 -6.77 5.13 -3.65
N ASP A 112 -8.06 5.04 -3.28
CA ASP A 112 -9.08 4.42 -4.11
C ASP A 112 -9.66 5.47 -5.08
N PRO A 113 -9.49 5.32 -6.41
CA PRO A 113 -10.03 6.26 -7.39
C PRO A 113 -11.54 6.45 -7.31
N SER A 114 -12.28 5.48 -6.74
CA SER A 114 -13.72 5.60 -6.54
C SER A 114 -14.09 6.72 -5.57
N GLN A 115 -13.22 7.04 -4.61
CA GLN A 115 -13.44 8.09 -3.60
C GLN A 115 -13.47 9.49 -4.23
N HIS A 116 -12.87 9.67 -5.40
CA HIS A 116 -12.91 10.94 -6.13
C HIS A 116 -14.34 11.33 -6.55
N ARG A 117 -15.27 10.36 -6.64
CA ARG A 117 -16.68 10.61 -6.95
C ARG A 117 -17.35 11.53 -5.92
N ALA A 118 -17.00 11.41 -4.64
CA ALA A 118 -17.57 12.26 -3.59
C ALA A 118 -17.26 13.75 -3.82
N ILE A 119 -16.06 14.06 -4.33
CA ILE A 119 -15.67 15.42 -4.69
C ILE A 119 -16.52 15.90 -5.87
N VAL A 120 -16.68 15.09 -6.92
CA VAL A 120 -17.52 15.44 -8.08
C VAL A 120 -18.96 15.75 -7.63
N GLU A 121 -19.53 14.94 -6.76
CA GLU A 121 -20.86 15.14 -6.20
C GLU A 121 -20.97 16.43 -5.36
N GLU A 122 -19.94 16.76 -4.57
CA GLU A 122 -19.89 18.02 -3.83
C GLU A 122 -19.91 19.24 -4.76
N TYR A 123 -19.09 19.22 -5.82
CA TYR A 123 -19.05 20.29 -6.81
C TYR A 123 -20.38 20.41 -7.59
N GLN A 124 -21.05 19.30 -7.88
CA GLN A 124 -22.38 19.32 -8.51
C GLN A 124 -23.39 20.06 -7.63
N LYS A 125 -23.43 19.77 -6.33
CA LYS A 125 -24.31 20.48 -5.37
C LYS A 125 -23.99 21.97 -5.28
N ILE A 126 -22.70 22.32 -5.28
CA ILE A 126 -22.26 23.73 -5.27
C ILE A 126 -22.73 24.47 -6.52
N GLU A 127 -22.60 23.86 -7.70
CA GLU A 127 -23.04 24.47 -8.96
C GLU A 127 -24.56 24.62 -9.03
N GLU A 128 -25.32 23.65 -8.53
CA GLU A 128 -26.78 23.74 -8.39
C GLU A 128 -27.19 24.90 -7.47
N ALA A 129 -26.56 25.01 -6.30
CA ALA A 129 -26.81 26.12 -5.38
C ALA A 129 -26.45 27.48 -6.01
N LYS A 130 -25.31 27.59 -6.69
CA LYS A 130 -24.94 28.82 -7.43
C LYS A 130 -25.93 29.15 -8.54
N ARG A 131 -26.57 28.16 -9.17
CA ARG A 131 -27.58 28.37 -10.20
C ARG A 131 -28.87 28.90 -9.58
N GLN A 132 -29.32 28.34 -8.46
CA GLN A 132 -30.48 28.82 -7.71
C GLN A 132 -30.29 30.26 -7.23
N MET A 133 -29.16 30.56 -6.57
CA MET A 133 -28.82 31.92 -6.11
C MET A 133 -28.77 32.95 -7.25
N ARG A 134 -28.34 32.53 -8.46
CA ARG A 134 -28.35 33.41 -9.64
C ARG A 134 -29.76 33.64 -10.17
N ALA A 135 -30.61 32.61 -10.18
CA ALA A 135 -32.00 32.73 -10.59
C ALA A 135 -32.81 33.62 -9.63
N GLU A 136 -32.59 33.49 -8.31
CA GLU A 136 -33.23 34.34 -7.29
C GLU A 136 -32.88 35.82 -7.45
N LYS A 137 -31.64 36.15 -7.82
CA LYS A 137 -31.20 37.56 -8.03
C LYS A 137 -31.72 38.19 -9.32
N LEU A 138 -32.20 37.38 -10.27
CA LEU A 138 -32.71 37.85 -11.55
C LEU A 138 -34.23 38.09 -11.54
N ASN A 139 -34.92 37.60 -10.49
CA ASN A 139 -36.31 37.92 -10.17
C ASN A 139 -36.38 39.12 -9.23
#